data_AF-A0A1F6ZRJ1-F1
#
_entry.id   AF-A0A1F6ZRJ1-F1
#
_cell.length_a   1.000
_cell.length_b   1.000
_cell.length_c   1.000
_cell.angle_alpha   90.00
_cell.angle_beta   90.00
_cell.angle_gamma   90.00
#
_symmetry.space_group_name_H-M   'P 1'
#
loop_
_entity.id
_entity.type
_entity.pdbx_description
1 polymer ?
#
loop_
_entity_poly.entity_id
_entity_poly.type
_entity_poly.pdbx_seq_one_letter_code
_entity_poly.pdbx_strand_id
1 'polypeptide(L)'
;MDKIFPQSKELKQLIESHEWDLYDSTMPEGRIKPFTWEEFQERGPAKEFVTGNNYLFAPIPKQGVSLRNSYINAGCMGLCFQLDNIEQHIDMDGEGAHIVNGKITYVFSRLGVEHYERMAAVSLFTPPSAMPNTPILIIPFRYVLEKFQKHFRIISTEEYYGGLEHPDFKARIN
;
A
#
# COMPACT_ATOMS: atom_id res chain seq x y z
N MET A 1 14.02 -8.12 20.48
CA MET A 1 14.23 -9.14 19.43
C MET A 1 13.09 -8.97 18.47
N ASP A 2 13.41 -8.64 17.22
CA ASP A 2 12.41 -8.26 16.23
C ASP A 2 11.59 -9.48 15.81
N LYS A 3 10.26 -9.39 15.90
CA LYS A 3 9.36 -10.52 15.67
C LYS A 3 8.86 -10.49 14.23
N ILE A 4 9.19 -11.51 13.44
CA ILE A 4 8.67 -11.67 12.08
C ILE A 4 7.16 -11.99 12.14
N PHE A 5 6.38 -11.34 11.28
CA PHE A 5 4.97 -11.65 11.07
C PHE A 5 4.84 -13.10 10.51
N PRO A 6 4.08 -14.00 11.17
CA PRO A 6 4.08 -15.43 10.82
C PRO A 6 3.74 -15.77 9.37
N GLN A 7 2.89 -15.00 8.68
CA GLN A 7 2.50 -15.25 7.28
C GLN A 7 3.19 -14.31 6.30
N SER A 8 4.37 -13.80 6.68
CA SER A 8 5.07 -12.79 5.89
C SER A 8 5.45 -13.28 4.49
N LYS A 9 5.86 -14.54 4.34
CA LYS A 9 6.30 -15.07 3.05
C LYS A 9 5.14 -15.23 2.10
N GLU A 10 4.02 -15.75 2.58
CA GLU A 10 2.80 -15.93 1.82
C GLU A 10 2.19 -14.58 1.41
N LEU A 11 2.19 -13.61 2.32
CA LEU A 11 1.74 -12.26 2.00
C LEU A 11 2.66 -11.61 0.94
N LYS A 12 3.98 -11.79 1.06
CA LYS A 12 4.94 -11.29 0.06
C LYS A 12 4.69 -11.90 -1.32
N GLN A 13 4.52 -13.22 -1.40
CA GLN A 13 4.23 -13.92 -2.65
C GLN A 13 2.93 -13.42 -3.30
N LEU A 14 1.89 -13.17 -2.50
CA LEU A 14 0.63 -12.62 -2.98
C LEU A 14 0.77 -11.19 -3.53
N ILE A 15 1.60 -10.36 -2.90
CA ILE A 15 1.86 -9.00 -3.38
C ILE A 15 2.68 -9.05 -4.68
N GLU A 16 3.71 -9.89 -4.73
CA GLU A 16 4.55 -10.11 -5.92
C GLU A 16 3.77 -10.67 -7.11
N SER A 17 2.73 -11.49 -6.87
CA SER A 17 1.87 -12.00 -7.95
C SER A 17 1.09 -10.90 -8.67
N HIS A 18 1.04 -9.70 -8.10
CA HIS A 18 0.42 -8.53 -8.69
C HIS A 18 1.45 -7.57 -9.33
N GLU A 19 2.72 -7.98 -9.48
CA GLU A 19 3.83 -7.18 -9.99
C GLU A 19 4.24 -6.01 -9.08
N TRP A 20 3.95 -6.10 -7.78
CA TRP A 20 4.34 -5.12 -6.75
C TRP A 20 5.21 -5.77 -5.67
N ASP A 21 5.92 -4.96 -4.91
CA ASP A 21 6.71 -5.41 -3.76
C ASP A 21 6.74 -4.35 -2.65
N LEU A 22 7.28 -4.72 -1.49
CA LEU A 22 7.38 -3.90 -0.29
C LEU A 22 8.83 -3.60 0.06
N TYR A 23 9.11 -2.33 0.30
CA TYR A 23 10.43 -1.82 0.70
C TYR A 23 10.39 -1.30 2.13
N ASP A 24 11.34 -1.70 2.97
CA ASP A 24 11.38 -1.27 4.36
C ASP A 24 11.72 0.23 4.47
N SER A 25 10.72 1.01 4.87
CA SER A 25 10.77 2.47 5.01
C SER A 25 10.95 2.92 6.47
N THR A 26 11.18 1.97 7.39
CA THR A 26 11.39 2.26 8.82
C THR A 26 12.64 3.10 9.00
N MET A 27 12.49 4.32 9.51
CA MET A 27 13.61 5.24 9.70
C MET A 27 14.48 4.77 10.87
N PRO A 28 15.80 4.60 10.67
CA PRO A 28 16.73 4.36 11.74
C PRO A 28 16.75 5.52 12.75
N GLU A 29 17.11 5.23 13.99
CA GLU A 29 17.24 6.24 15.03
C GLU A 29 18.19 7.38 14.58
N GLY A 30 17.79 8.63 14.84
CA GLY A 30 18.55 9.82 14.47
C GLY A 30 18.46 10.21 12.99
N ARG A 31 17.82 9.42 12.12
CA ARG A 31 17.60 9.81 10.73
C ARG A 31 16.42 10.80 10.64
N ILE A 32 16.69 11.96 10.06
CA ILE A 32 15.70 13.05 9.92
C ILE A 32 15.07 13.15 8.52
N LYS A 33 15.65 12.49 7.51
CA LYS A 33 15.17 12.51 6.13
C LYS A 33 14.63 11.13 5.73
N PRO A 34 13.52 11.04 4.98
CA PRO A 34 13.08 9.78 4.38
C PRO A 34 14.17 9.13 3.51
N PHE A 35 13.99 7.84 3.20
CA PHE A 35 14.80 7.17 2.18
C PHE A 35 14.50 7.72 0.78
N THR A 36 15.51 7.84 -0.05
CA THR A 36 15.36 8.13 -1.47
C THR A 36 15.02 6.85 -2.25
N TRP A 37 14.58 7.02 -3.50
CA TRP A 37 14.30 5.88 -4.38
C TRP A 37 15.54 5.05 -4.70
N GLU A 38 16.70 5.70 -4.80
CA GLU A 38 17.99 5.06 -5.02
C GLU A 38 18.37 4.20 -3.81
N GLU A 39 18.20 4.72 -2.58
CA GLU A 39 18.43 3.93 -1.36
C GLU A 39 17.50 2.71 -1.27
N PHE A 40 16.24 2.84 -1.66
CA PHE A 40 15.33 1.69 -1.75
C PHE A 40 15.77 0.68 -2.81
N GLN A 41 16.20 1.15 -3.97
CA GLN A 41 16.69 0.28 -5.05
C GLN A 41 17.96 -0.47 -4.66
N GLU A 42 18.88 0.17 -3.95
CA GLU A 42 20.12 -0.44 -3.44
C GLU A 42 19.85 -1.49 -2.35
N ARG A 43 18.95 -1.17 -1.41
CA ARG A 43 18.58 -2.10 -0.32
C ARG A 43 17.77 -3.29 -0.83
N GLY A 44 17.03 -3.08 -1.91
CA GLY A 44 16.09 -4.05 -2.45
C GLY A 44 14.83 -4.20 -1.59
N PRO A 45 13.88 -5.03 -2.05
CA PRO A 45 12.64 -5.28 -1.34
C PRO A 45 12.87 -6.08 -0.05
N ALA A 46 11.97 -5.92 0.90
CA ALA A 46 11.96 -6.68 2.14
C ALA A 46 11.73 -8.16 1.85
N LYS A 47 12.57 -9.03 2.42
CA LYS A 47 12.42 -10.48 2.31
C LYS A 47 11.31 -11.02 3.22
N GLU A 48 11.18 -10.40 4.39
CA GLU A 48 10.19 -10.72 5.42
C GLU A 48 9.71 -9.42 6.09
N PHE A 49 8.52 -9.48 6.69
CA PHE A 49 7.84 -8.37 7.34
C PHE A 49 7.97 -8.52 8.85
N VAL A 50 8.47 -7.46 9.47
CA VAL A 50 8.91 -7.42 10.85
C VAL A 50 7.98 -6.53 11.65
N THR A 51 7.58 -7.01 12.81
CA THR A 51 6.74 -6.25 13.74
C THR A 51 7.50 -5.02 14.23
N GLY A 52 6.86 -3.85 14.12
CA GLY A 52 7.43 -2.53 14.39
C GLY A 52 7.82 -1.76 13.12
N ASN A 53 7.90 -2.43 11.97
CA ASN A 53 8.37 -1.81 10.73
C ASN A 53 7.23 -1.26 9.86
N ASN A 54 7.61 -0.31 9.01
CA ASN A 54 6.76 0.34 8.04
C ASN A 54 7.29 0.10 6.64
N TYR A 55 6.43 -0.30 5.72
CA TYR A 55 6.80 -0.66 4.37
C TYR A 55 6.13 0.23 3.34
N LEU A 56 6.86 0.56 2.28
CA LEU A 56 6.39 1.26 1.10
C LEU A 56 6.11 0.25 0.00
N PHE A 57 4.92 0.30 -0.59
CA PHE A 57 4.65 -0.45 -1.80
C PHE A 57 5.26 0.25 -3.01
N ALA A 58 5.90 -0.51 -3.88
CA ALA A 58 6.35 -0.04 -5.19
C ALA A 58 6.24 -1.14 -6.25
N PRO A 59 6.02 -0.79 -7.53
CA PRO A 59 6.02 -1.76 -8.62
C PRO A 59 7.40 -2.42 -8.78
N ILE A 60 7.42 -3.69 -9.16
CA ILE A 60 8.66 -4.40 -9.48
C ILE A 60 9.25 -3.79 -10.76
N PRO A 61 10.48 -3.25 -10.74
CA PRO A 61 11.05 -2.62 -11.92
C PRO A 61 11.31 -3.62 -13.04
N LYS A 62 10.90 -3.28 -14.26
CA LYS A 62 11.31 -4.01 -15.47
C LYS A 62 12.80 -3.81 -15.71
N GLN A 63 13.42 -4.75 -16.43
CA GLN A 63 14.85 -4.69 -16.74
C GLN A 63 15.24 -3.34 -17.37
N GLY A 64 16.24 -2.68 -16.81
CA GLY A 64 16.74 -1.38 -17.28
C GLY A 64 15.91 -0.16 -16.83
N VAL A 65 14.84 -0.36 -16.05
CA VAL A 65 14.02 0.72 -15.50
C VAL A 65 14.35 0.93 -14.02
N SER A 66 14.48 2.18 -13.58
CA SER A 66 14.68 2.49 -12.16
C SER A 66 13.41 2.28 -11.34
N LEU A 67 13.56 2.07 -10.04
CA LEU A 67 12.43 1.98 -9.11
C LEU A 67 11.58 3.26 -9.14
N ARG A 68 12.24 4.42 -9.16
CA ARG A 68 11.58 5.73 -9.28
C ARG A 68 10.71 5.83 -10.53
N ASN A 69 11.23 5.47 -11.69
CA ASN A 69 10.48 5.54 -12.95
C ASN A 69 9.32 4.55 -12.96
N SER A 70 9.52 3.36 -12.39
CA SER A 70 8.46 2.36 -12.26
C SER A 70 7.31 2.89 -11.40
N TYR A 71 7.63 3.52 -10.26
CA TYR A 71 6.63 4.15 -9.39
C TYR A 71 5.89 5.32 -10.05
N ILE A 72 6.60 6.19 -10.78
CA ILE A 72 5.98 7.30 -11.53
C ILE A 72 5.06 6.77 -12.64
N ASN A 73 5.52 5.78 -13.40
CA ASN A 73 4.76 5.19 -14.51
C ASN A 73 3.53 4.41 -14.03
N ALA A 74 3.54 3.91 -12.79
CA ALA A 74 2.34 3.34 -12.19
C ALA A 74 1.23 4.39 -12.02
N GLY A 75 1.53 5.69 -12.16
CA GLY A 75 0.54 6.69 -12.55
C GLY A 75 -0.64 6.84 -11.61
N CYS A 76 -0.43 6.63 -10.30
CA CYS A 76 -1.47 6.59 -9.26
C CYS A 76 -2.37 5.34 -9.27
N MET A 77 -1.92 4.21 -9.85
CA MET A 77 -2.49 2.90 -9.54
C MET A 77 -2.53 2.72 -8.03
N GLY A 78 -3.74 2.69 -7.49
CA GLY A 78 -3.97 2.59 -6.06
C GLY A 78 -3.96 1.13 -5.66
N LEU A 79 -3.04 0.75 -4.78
CA LEU A 79 -3.25 -0.49 -4.04
C LEU A 79 -4.44 -0.26 -3.14
N CYS A 80 -5.40 -1.16 -3.17
CA CYS A 80 -6.62 -0.96 -2.44
C CYS A 80 -7.19 -2.24 -1.85
N PHE A 81 -8.02 -2.04 -0.83
CA PHE A 81 -8.94 -3.02 -0.30
C PHE A 81 -10.34 -2.63 -0.77
N GLN A 82 -10.96 -3.45 -1.61
CA GLN A 82 -12.35 -3.27 -2.05
C GLN A 82 -13.28 -4.24 -1.32
N LEU A 83 -14.27 -3.69 -0.62
CA LEU A 83 -15.26 -4.40 0.17
C LEU A 83 -16.66 -4.06 -0.33
N ASP A 84 -17.56 -5.03 -0.32
CA ASP A 84 -18.96 -4.78 -0.65
C ASP A 84 -19.69 -4.05 0.50
N ASN A 85 -19.37 -4.39 1.76
CA ASN A 85 -19.86 -3.71 2.96
C ASN A 85 -18.89 -3.92 4.14
N ILE A 86 -18.49 -2.86 4.86
CA ILE A 86 -17.59 -2.94 6.02
C ILE A 86 -18.24 -3.62 7.24
N GLU A 87 -19.56 -3.51 7.39
CA GLU A 87 -20.31 -4.09 8.53
C GLU A 87 -20.23 -5.63 8.53
N GLN A 88 -19.94 -6.25 7.39
CA GLN A 88 -19.72 -7.69 7.27
C GLN A 88 -18.31 -8.12 7.73
N HIS A 89 -17.45 -7.17 8.04
CA HIS A 89 -16.04 -7.37 8.41
C HIS A 89 -15.79 -6.80 9.82
N ILE A 90 -16.47 -7.34 10.83
CA ILE A 90 -16.31 -6.93 12.24
C ILE A 90 -14.87 -7.08 12.77
N ASP A 91 -14.05 -7.85 12.07
CA ASP A 91 -12.65 -8.07 12.37
C ASP A 91 -11.73 -6.99 11.76
N MET A 92 -12.28 -6.05 11.00
CA MET A 92 -11.56 -4.94 10.38
C MET A 92 -12.06 -3.63 10.97
N ASP A 93 -11.14 -2.67 11.13
CA ASP A 93 -11.47 -1.31 11.55
C ASP A 93 -10.83 -0.35 10.57
N GLY A 94 -11.54 0.69 10.13
CA GLY A 94 -10.97 1.59 9.15
C GLY A 94 -11.72 2.88 8.95
N GLU A 95 -10.96 3.91 8.59
CA GLU A 95 -11.42 5.27 8.35
C GLU A 95 -10.96 5.76 6.96
N GLY A 96 -11.64 6.78 6.44
CA GLY A 96 -11.24 7.42 5.18
C GLY A 96 -11.44 6.56 3.92
N ALA A 97 -12.39 5.62 3.94
CA ALA A 97 -12.77 4.86 2.75
C ALA A 97 -13.53 5.71 1.73
N HIS A 98 -13.47 5.30 0.45
CA HIS A 98 -14.22 5.90 -0.65
C HIS A 98 -15.22 4.91 -1.23
N ILE A 99 -16.26 5.41 -1.89
CA ILE A 99 -17.13 4.57 -2.71
C ILE A 99 -16.65 4.66 -4.16
N VAL A 100 -16.12 3.56 -4.69
CA VAL A 100 -15.72 3.41 -6.10
C VAL A 100 -16.56 2.29 -6.70
N ASN A 101 -17.33 2.59 -7.75
CA ASN A 101 -18.24 1.63 -8.39
C ASN A 101 -19.17 0.89 -7.41
N GLY A 102 -19.67 1.61 -6.41
CA GLY A 102 -20.56 1.06 -5.38
C GLY A 102 -19.89 0.23 -4.29
N LYS A 103 -18.55 0.13 -4.28
CA LYS A 103 -17.78 -0.62 -3.27
C LYS A 103 -17.00 0.30 -2.34
N ILE A 104 -16.92 -0.08 -1.07
CA ILE A 104 -16.07 0.57 -0.07
C ILE A 104 -14.61 0.26 -0.41
N THR A 105 -13.83 1.30 -0.67
CA THR A 105 -12.48 1.22 -1.22
C THR A 105 -11.53 1.99 -0.31
N TYR A 106 -10.58 1.27 0.28
CA TYR A 106 -9.47 1.85 1.02
C TYR A 106 -8.24 1.86 0.12
N VAL A 107 -7.79 3.03 -0.33
CA VAL A 107 -6.57 3.16 -1.15
C VAL A 107 -5.39 3.48 -0.25
N PHE A 108 -4.28 2.75 -0.40
CA PHE A 108 -3.09 2.89 0.42
C PHE A 108 -1.80 2.74 -0.40
N SER A 109 -0.69 3.18 0.19
CA SER A 109 0.66 3.06 -0.39
C SER A 109 1.67 2.49 0.61
N ARG A 110 1.26 2.27 1.86
CA ARG A 110 2.13 1.73 2.92
C ARG A 110 1.45 0.63 3.71
N LEU A 111 2.30 -0.16 4.37
CA LEU A 111 1.91 -1.22 5.28
C LEU A 111 2.69 -1.06 6.59
N GLY A 112 1.97 -0.86 7.69
CA GLY A 112 2.52 -0.89 9.05
C GLY A 112 2.28 -2.25 9.69
N VAL A 113 3.32 -2.84 10.29
CA VAL A 113 3.19 -4.09 11.05
C VAL A 113 3.33 -3.74 12.52
N GLU A 114 2.24 -3.76 13.29
CA GLU A 114 2.22 -3.21 14.66
C GLU A 114 2.37 -4.27 15.75
N HIS A 115 2.84 -3.85 16.93
CA HIS A 115 3.19 -4.73 18.06
C HIS A 115 2.02 -5.42 18.79
N TYR A 116 0.77 -5.28 18.32
CA TYR A 116 -0.43 -5.77 19.02
C TYR A 116 -1.20 -6.86 18.25
N GLU A 117 -0.49 -7.72 17.52
CA GLU A 117 -1.09 -8.77 16.67
C GLU A 117 -1.99 -8.22 15.55
N ARG A 118 -1.67 -7.02 15.05
CA ARG A 118 -2.44 -6.33 14.02
C ARG A 118 -1.50 -5.75 12.96
N MET A 119 -1.96 -5.80 11.72
CA MET A 119 -1.35 -5.13 10.58
C MET A 119 -2.25 -3.97 10.19
N ALA A 120 -1.67 -2.80 10.01
CA ALA A 120 -2.38 -1.64 9.51
C ALA A 120 -1.97 -1.42 8.04
N ALA A 121 -2.91 -1.57 7.11
CA ALA A 121 -2.75 -1.00 5.78
C ALA A 121 -3.01 0.50 5.92
N VAL A 122 -1.94 1.28 5.90
CA VAL A 122 -1.96 2.72 6.16
C VAL A 122 -1.72 3.43 4.84
N SER A 123 -2.69 4.22 4.39
CA SER A 123 -2.42 5.22 3.37
C SER A 123 -1.60 6.33 4.03
N LEU A 124 -0.60 6.91 3.38
CA LEU A 124 -0.05 8.21 3.80
C LEU A 124 -0.13 9.26 2.68
N PHE A 125 -0.47 8.81 1.47
CA PHE A 125 -0.58 9.66 0.30
C PHE A 125 -1.89 9.34 -0.39
N THR A 126 -2.95 9.97 0.09
CA THR A 126 -4.09 10.29 -0.77
C THR A 126 -3.60 11.18 -1.92
N PRO A 127 -4.14 11.02 -3.14
CA PRO A 127 -3.83 11.97 -4.21
C PRO A 127 -4.06 13.40 -3.70
N PRO A 128 -3.06 14.29 -3.78
CA PRO A 128 -3.13 15.59 -3.13
C PRO A 128 -4.13 16.48 -3.87
N SER A 129 -5.28 16.71 -3.22
CA SER A 129 -6.00 18.00 -3.20
C SER A 129 -7.32 18.00 -2.40
N ALA A 130 -7.89 16.86 -1.98
CA ALA A 130 -9.28 16.86 -1.48
C ALA A 130 -9.66 15.92 -0.32
N MET A 131 -8.76 15.53 0.60
CA MET A 131 -9.13 14.56 1.65
C MET A 131 -8.81 15.04 3.08
N PRO A 132 -9.83 15.20 3.95
CA PRO A 132 -9.64 15.69 5.32
C PRO A 132 -8.99 14.68 6.26
N ASN A 133 -9.09 13.38 5.98
CA ASN A 133 -8.50 12.30 6.78
C ASN A 133 -7.76 11.30 5.90
N THR A 134 -6.66 10.77 6.42
CA THR A 134 -5.84 9.74 5.78
C THR A 134 -6.54 8.37 5.87
N PRO A 135 -6.72 7.62 4.77
CA PRO A 135 -7.32 6.29 4.83
C PRO A 135 -6.46 5.32 5.66
N ILE A 136 -7.06 4.68 6.65
CA ILE A 136 -6.41 3.65 7.47
C ILE A 136 -7.34 2.44 7.52
N LEU A 137 -6.78 1.25 7.33
CA LEU A 137 -7.47 -0.02 7.50
C LEU A 137 -6.62 -0.96 8.37
N ILE A 138 -7.17 -1.39 9.49
CA ILE A 138 -6.54 -2.23 10.49
C ILE A 138 -7.11 -3.64 10.38
N ILE A 139 -6.23 -4.63 10.28
CA ILE A 139 -6.56 -6.05 10.14
C ILE A 139 -5.75 -6.87 11.17
N PRO A 140 -6.38 -7.68 12.04
CA PRO A 140 -5.70 -8.61 12.92
C PRO A 140 -4.86 -9.63 12.14
N PHE A 141 -3.66 -9.95 12.62
CA PHE A 141 -2.70 -10.83 11.95
C PHE A 141 -3.31 -12.15 11.46
N ARG A 142 -4.19 -12.75 12.26
CA ARG A 142 -4.83 -14.03 11.94
C ARG A 142 -5.72 -13.98 10.67
N TYR A 143 -6.16 -12.80 10.25
CA TYR A 143 -7.00 -12.62 9.05
C TYR A 143 -6.27 -11.94 7.90
N VAL A 144 -5.06 -11.40 8.10
CA VAL A 144 -4.33 -10.62 7.09
C VAL A 144 -4.27 -11.35 5.76
N LEU A 145 -3.75 -12.58 5.72
CA LEU A 145 -3.58 -13.30 4.47
C LEU A 145 -4.92 -13.55 3.77
N GLU A 146 -5.95 -13.97 4.51
CA GLU A 146 -7.28 -14.21 3.98
C GLU A 146 -7.89 -12.93 3.38
N LYS A 147 -7.79 -11.80 4.10
CA LYS A 147 -8.35 -10.53 3.62
C LYS A 147 -7.61 -10.03 2.40
N PHE A 148 -6.27 -10.09 2.39
CA PHE A 148 -5.50 -9.72 1.20
C PHE A 148 -5.91 -10.60 0.01
N GLN A 149 -6.01 -11.93 0.16
CA GLN A 149 -6.42 -12.81 -0.93
C GLN A 149 -7.80 -12.48 -1.51
N LYS A 150 -8.74 -12.02 -0.68
CA LYS A 150 -10.12 -11.75 -1.09
C LYS A 150 -10.34 -10.34 -1.62
N HIS A 151 -9.64 -9.35 -1.07
CA HIS A 151 -10.03 -7.94 -1.19
C HIS A 151 -8.91 -7.03 -1.70
N PHE A 152 -7.66 -7.47 -1.65
CA PHE A 152 -6.54 -6.70 -2.18
C PHE A 152 -6.62 -6.64 -3.70
N ARG A 153 -6.53 -5.44 -4.25
CA ARG A 153 -6.55 -5.18 -5.68
C ARG A 153 -5.68 -3.99 -6.03
N ILE A 154 -5.18 -3.99 -7.26
CA ILE A 154 -4.64 -2.78 -7.89
C ILE A 154 -5.75 -2.20 -8.76
N ILE A 155 -6.11 -0.95 -8.51
CA ILE A 155 -7.07 -0.21 -9.33
C ILE A 155 -6.35 0.81 -10.18
N SER A 156 -6.79 0.98 -11.43
CA SER A 156 -6.25 2.03 -12.28
C SER A 156 -6.81 3.39 -11.89
N THR A 157 -6.12 4.44 -12.32
CA THR A 157 -6.58 5.82 -12.15
C THR A 157 -7.91 6.04 -12.86
N GLU A 158 -8.15 5.43 -14.03
CA GLU A 158 -9.46 5.52 -14.69
C GLU A 158 -10.56 4.84 -13.86
N GLU A 159 -10.28 3.67 -13.26
CA GLU A 159 -11.26 3.00 -12.40
C GLU A 159 -11.58 3.85 -11.16
N TYR A 160 -10.58 4.44 -10.52
CA TYR A 160 -10.76 5.24 -9.31
C TYR A 160 -11.56 6.53 -9.55
N TYR A 161 -11.31 7.23 -10.66
CA TYR A 161 -11.99 8.48 -11.01
C TYR A 161 -13.20 8.30 -11.94
N GLY A 162 -13.61 7.06 -12.22
CA GLY A 162 -14.78 6.77 -13.07
C GLY A 162 -14.60 7.20 -14.53
N GLY A 163 -13.37 7.18 -15.05
CA GLY A 163 -13.06 7.52 -16.44
C GLY A 163 -13.09 9.01 -16.77
N LEU A 164 -13.25 9.90 -15.78
CA LEU A 164 -13.14 11.34 -15.97
C LEU A 164 -11.66 11.71 -16.13
N GLU A 165 -11.30 12.34 -17.24
CA GLU A 165 -9.96 12.92 -17.44
C GLU A 165 -9.68 13.94 -16.32
N HIS A 166 -8.87 13.57 -15.33
CA HIS A 166 -8.52 14.49 -14.26
C HIS A 166 -7.53 15.55 -14.80
N PRO A 167 -7.84 16.86 -14.75
CA PRO A 167 -6.97 17.92 -15.28
C PRO A 167 -5.56 17.90 -14.68
N ASP A 168 -5.44 17.56 -13.39
CA ASP A 168 -4.15 17.53 -12.68
C ASP A 168 -3.22 16.38 -13.11
N PHE A 169 -3.68 15.40 -13.89
CA PHE A 169 -2.81 14.29 -14.33
C PHE A 169 -1.83 14.74 -15.42
N LYS A 170 -2.30 15.48 -16.43
CA LYS A 170 -1.42 16.06 -17.48
C LYS A 170 -0.44 17.10 -16.92
N ALA A 171 -0.76 17.74 -15.80
CA ALA A 171 0.07 18.77 -15.17
C ALA A 171 1.21 18.21 -14.29
N ARG A 172 1.16 16.93 -13.90
CA ARG A 172 2.17 16.29 -13.03
C ARG A 172 3.21 15.45 -13.76
N ILE A 173 3.02 15.24 -15.07
CA ILE A 173 3.89 14.43 -15.94
C ILE A 173 4.73 15.32 -16.88
N ASN A 174 4.50 16.63 -16.88
CA ASN A 174 5.32 17.64 -17.56
C ASN A 174 6.08 18.49 -16.54
#